data_AF-A0A967WZD9-F1
#
_entry.id   AF-A0A967WZD9-F1
#
_cell.length_a   1.000
_cell.length_b   1.000
_cell.length_c   1.000
_cell.angle_alpha   90.00
_cell.angle_beta   90.00
_cell.angle_gamma   90.00
#
_symmetry.space_group_name_H-M   'P 1'
#
loop_
_entity.id
_entity.type
_entity.pdbx_description
1 polymer ?
#
loop_
_entity_poly.entity_id
_entity_poly.type
_entity_poly.pdbx_seq_one_letter_code
_entity_poly.pdbx_strand_id
1 'polypeptide(L)' 'MDFERDFVHLAPKTAEWLVKRNISLIGMDYLSVEAFGTKEPRVHHALLGAGVVILEGLDLSRVPPGRCELV' A
#
# COMPACT_ATOMS: atom_id res chain seq x y z
N MET A 1 10.21 -18.91 4.43
CA MET A 1 10.55 -17.55 3.96
C MET A 1 10.78 -16.72 5.21
N ASP A 2 11.89 -16.02 5.26
CA ASP A 2 12.17 -15.11 6.36
C ASP A 2 11.51 -13.75 6.08
N PHE A 3 11.27 -12.99 7.14
CA PHE A 3 10.75 -11.63 7.03
C PHE A 3 11.81 -10.71 6.43
N GLU A 4 11.56 -10.15 5.24
CA GLU A 4 12.40 -9.12 4.62
C GLU A 4 12.05 -7.78 5.27
N ARG A 5 13.06 -7.03 5.69
CA ARG A 5 12.89 -5.72 6.35
C ARG A 5 13.06 -4.57 5.38
N ASP A 6 13.76 -4.78 4.27
CA ASP A 6 13.95 -3.79 3.19
C ASP A 6 13.01 -4.05 2.02
N PHE A 7 11.72 -4.28 2.31
CA PHE A 7 10.71 -4.49 1.29
C PHE A 7 10.29 -3.17 0.62
N VAL A 8 9.75 -3.29 -0.59
CA VAL A 8 9.21 -2.14 -1.34
C VAL A 8 7.99 -1.57 -0.61
N HIS A 9 8.06 -0.28 -0.32
CA HIS A 9 7.03 0.48 0.38
C HIS A 9 6.76 1.81 -0.35
N LEU A 10 5.72 2.53 0.06
CA LEU A 10 5.37 3.81 -0.56
C LEU A 10 6.18 4.95 0.04
N ALA A 11 6.62 5.88 -0.81
CA ALA A 11 7.08 7.18 -0.32
C ALA A 11 5.87 8.03 0.14
N PRO A 12 6.01 8.89 1.15
CA PRO A 12 4.91 9.77 1.60
C PRO A 12 4.29 10.62 0.47
N LYS A 13 5.11 11.12 -0.47
CA LYS A 13 4.63 11.86 -1.65
C LYS A 13 3.70 11.04 -2.55
N THR A 14 3.84 9.71 -2.55
CA THR A 14 2.98 8.81 -3.32
C THR A 14 1.60 8.71 -2.68
N ALA A 15 1.51 8.66 -1.35
CA ALA A 15 0.23 8.70 -0.64
C ALA A 15 -0.55 9.99 -0.95
N GLU A 16 0.11 11.15 -0.88
CA GLU A 16 -0.51 12.42 -1.25
C GLU A 16 -1.00 12.46 -2.69
N TRP A 17 -0.23 11.87 -3.61
CA TRP A 17 -0.58 11.82 -5.03
C TRP A 17 -1.82 10.95 -5.29
N LEU A 18 -1.96 9.83 -4.57
CA LEU A 18 -3.11 8.92 -4.65
C LEU A 18 -4.37 9.59 -4.11
N VAL A 19 -4.28 10.26 -2.96
CA VAL A 19 -5.39 11.01 -2.36
C VAL A 19 -5.89 12.10 -3.30
N LYS A 20 -4.98 12.90 -3.90
CA LYS A 20 -5.33 13.95 -4.86
C LYS A 20 -6.05 13.42 -6.12
N ARG A 21 -6.01 12.11 -6.37
CA ARG A 21 -6.66 11.46 -7.51
C ARG A 21 -7.96 10.74 -7.15
N ASN A 22 -8.45 10.89 -5.91
CA ASN A 22 -9.65 10.23 -5.44
C ASN A 22 -9.59 8.70 -5.58
N ILE A 23 -8.40 8.11 -5.40
CA ILE A 23 -8.25 6.66 -5.30
C ILE A 23 -8.88 6.22 -3.98
N SER A 24 -9.80 5.25 -4.02
CA SER A 24 -10.51 4.76 -2.83
C SER A 24 -9.82 3.59 -2.13
N LEU A 25 -8.99 2.82 -2.85
CA LEU A 25 -8.30 1.64 -2.32
C LEU A 25 -6.94 1.46 -3.00
N ILE A 26 -5.94 1.04 -2.23
CA ILE A 26 -4.67 0.53 -2.73
C ILE A 26 -4.39 -0.84 -2.14
N GLY A 27 -3.97 -1.77 -2.99
CA GLY A 27 -3.55 -3.12 -2.62
C GLY A 27 -2.07 -3.35 -2.85
N MET A 28 -1.43 -4.16 -2.01
CA MET A 28 -0.05 -4.58 -2.20
C MET A 28 0.19 -6.03 -1.77
N ASP A 29 1.21 -6.63 -2.37
CA ASP A 29 1.62 -8.02 -2.18
C ASP A 29 2.69 -8.21 -1.10
N TYR A 30 2.78 -7.26 -0.18
CA TYR A 30 3.65 -7.36 0.99
C TYR A 30 2.98 -6.87 2.26
N LEU A 31 3.70 -7.01 3.38
CA LEU A 31 3.18 -6.86 4.74
C LEU A 31 2.87 -5.41 5.14
N SER A 32 3.33 -4.39 4.42
CA SER A 32 2.98 -3.01 4.77
C SER A 32 3.23 -2.00 3.65
N VAL A 33 2.38 -0.96 3.54
CA VAL A 33 2.66 0.20 2.66
C VAL A 33 3.77 1.11 3.19
N GLU A 34 4.19 0.91 4.44
CA GLU A 34 5.11 1.76 5.17
C GLU A 34 6.46 1.08 5.38
N ALA A 35 7.53 1.88 5.47
CA ALA A 35 8.87 1.35 5.70
C ALA A 35 8.97 0.64 7.05
N PHE A 36 9.67 -0.50 7.10
CA PHE A 36 9.94 -1.18 8.35
C PHE A 36 10.71 -0.28 9.33
N GLY A 37 10.27 -0.25 10.59
CA GLY A 37 10.95 0.50 11.64
C GLY A 37 10.79 2.01 11.56
N THR A 38 9.84 2.52 10.75
CA THR A 38 9.50 3.95 10.80
C THR A 38 9.04 4.35 12.20
N LYS A 39 9.39 5.57 12.62
CA LYS A 39 8.91 6.15 13.89
C LYS A 39 7.50 6.72 13.76
N GLU A 40 7.13 7.16 12.57
CA GLU A 40 5.84 7.80 12.27
C GLU A 40 5.26 7.16 11.00
N PRO A 41 4.08 6.53 11.05
CA PRO A 41 3.48 5.86 9.90
C PRO A 41 2.75 6.87 9.01
N ARG A 42 3.52 7.78 8.39
CA ARG A 42 3.01 8.91 7.59
C ARG A 42 2.21 8.44 6.38
N VAL A 43 2.58 7.32 5.76
CA VAL A 43 1.86 6.76 4.62
C VAL A 43 0.47 6.29 5.06
N HIS A 44 0.38 5.48 6.13
CA HIS A 44 -0.91 5.04 6.67
C HIS A 44 -1.77 6.24 7.08
N HIS A 45 -1.21 7.23 7.78
CA HIS A 45 -1.96 8.40 8.20
C HIS A 45 -2.50 9.21 7.01
N ALA A 46 -1.70 9.43 5.97
CA ALA A 46 -2.13 10.17 4.79
C ALA A 46 -3.25 9.44 4.02
N LEU A 47 -3.11 8.12 3.83
CA LEU A 47 -4.10 7.32 3.11
C LEU A 47 -5.38 7.14 3.93
N LEU A 48 -5.28 6.59 5.14
CA LEU A 48 -6.44 6.30 6.00
C LEU A 48 -7.14 7.57 6.47
N GLY A 49 -6.39 8.64 6.75
CA GLY A 49 -6.95 9.95 7.10
C GLY A 49 -7.78 10.59 5.98
N ALA A 50 -7.51 10.22 4.72
CA ALA A 50 -8.29 10.62 3.56
C ALA A 50 -9.37 9.59 3.16
N GLY A 51 -9.55 8.52 3.94
CA GLY A 51 -10.54 7.47 3.66
C GLY A 51 -10.11 6.46 2.60
N VAL A 52 -8.84 6.43 2.20
CA VAL A 52 -8.31 5.41 1.28
C VAL A 52 -8.10 4.11 2.03
N VAL A 53 -8.71 3.02 1.56
CA VAL A 53 -8.53 1.68 2.12
C VAL A 53 -7.18 1.10 1.71
N ILE A 54 -6.51 0.44 2.65
CA ILE A 54 -5.23 -0.24 2.40
C ILE A 54 -5.47 -1.75 2.54
N LEU A 55 -5.10 -2.50 1.49
CA LEU A 55 -5.15 -3.97 1.46
C LEU A 55 -3.73 -4.53 1.36
N GLU A 56 -3.24 -5.12 2.44
CA GLU A 56 -1.86 -5.63 2.57
C GLU A 56 -1.84 -7.17 2.51
N GLY A 57 -0.74 -7.75 2.04
CA GLY A 57 -0.54 -9.21 2.01
C GLY A 57 -1.26 -9.95 0.88
N LEU A 58 -1.50 -9.30 -0.27
CA LEU A 58 -2.06 -9.97 -1.45
C LEU A 58 -1.09 -11.02 -2.02
N ASP A 59 -1.62 -12.17 -2.45
CA ASP A 59 -0.86 -13.08 -3.31
C ASP A 59 -1.13 -12.75 -4.78
N LEU A 60 -0.21 -11.98 -5.39
CA LEU A 60 -0.24 -11.64 -6.81
C LEU A 60 0.72 -12.49 -7.65
N SER A 61 1.35 -13.53 -7.08
CA SER A 61 2.40 -14.33 -7.72
C SER A 61 1.97 -15.02 -9.03
N ARG A 62 0.66 -15.16 -9.23
CA ARG A 62 0.04 -15.82 -10.39
C ARG A 62 -1.01 -14.96 -11.10
N VAL A 63 -1.11 -13.68 -10.76
CA VAL A 63 -2.12 -12.77 -11.31
C VAL A 63 -1.49 -11.89 -12.40
N PRO A 64 -1.98 -11.95 -13.66
CA PRO A 64 -1.47 -11.07 -14.71
C PRO A 64 -1.91 -9.61 -14.48
N PRO A 65 -1.14 -8.62 -14.96
CA PRO A 65 -1.54 -7.23 -14.86
C PRO A 65 -2.79 -6.97 -15.69
N GLY A 66 -3.73 -6.20 -15.14
CA GLY A 66 -4.96 -5.85 -15.84
C GLY A 66 -6.06 -5.36 -14.92
N ARG A 67 -7.23 -5.10 -15.51
CA ARG A 67 -8.44 -4.81 -14.76
C ARG A 67 -8.97 -6.10 -14.15
N CYS A 68 -9.38 -6.04 -12.89
CA CYS A 68 -10.08 -7.11 -12.20
C CYS A 68 -11.26 -6.51 -11.41
N GLU A 69 -12.19 -7.39 -11.05
CA GLU A 69 -13.14 -7.11 -9.99
C GLU A 69 -12.52 -7.62 -8.68
N LEU A 70 -12.44 -6.73 -7.69
CA LEU A 70 -12.02 -7.07 -6.33
C LEU A 70 -13.28 -7.37 -5.51
N VAL A 71 -13.30 -8.52 -4.85
CA VAL A 71 -14.42 -9.01 -4.03
C VAL A 71 -14.07 -9.12 -2.56
#